data_AF-A0A9P5VGH6-F1
#
_entry.id   AF-A0A9P5VGH6-F1
#
_cell.length_a   1.000
_cell.length_b   1.000
_cell.length_c   1.000
_cell.angle_alpha   90.00
_cell.angle_beta   90.00
_cell.angle_gamma   90.00
#
_symmetry.space_group_name_H-M   'P 1'
#
loop_
_entity.id
_entity.type
_entity.pdbx_description
1 polymer ?
#
loop_
_entity_poly.entity_id
_entity_poly.type
_entity_poly.pdbx_seq_one_letter_code
_entity_poly.pdbx_strand_id
1 'polypeptide(L)'
;MSEKLPAIHAASGPRVGCITLSIGNVLFLINRIQVTGLPQELIEPIRQCITSTLGPIQMELDDFGAHDFRFQGGFQTMLNHTKERAKSRKLTLELFKCMLKHGWTFIQAAPTLGRTVIQLDTMFFEQSVQVPVQGQVVLRQDELFAIGFDNRDRVRIIEAPDVIAPLVREAIHKHWDGEAGILNASLGADDSVEFQLKANPFVNFSLENSVKLQLLMGQIIANIKTANYKLYAMIDSIGVHSNPDLATWVFRKHDTLAIAEATKKNWRSPQSETKSNTSRTNKKRNRGCKPAPTKSQVEQDDSGSKLEQARPKSSAPQSDTPKSEKKGFSWPSSKTREKSL
;
A
#
# COMPACT_ATOMS: atom_id res chain seq x y z
N MET A 1 29.01 -10.49 24.61
CA MET A 1 29.50 -9.37 23.77
C MET A 1 28.84 -9.54 22.41
N SER A 2 27.92 -8.64 22.03
CA SER A 2 27.25 -8.71 20.73
C SER A 2 28.24 -8.26 19.65
N GLU A 3 28.53 -9.14 18.70
CA GLU A 3 29.40 -8.86 17.57
C GLU A 3 28.68 -7.85 16.67
N LYS A 4 29.16 -6.60 16.64
CA LYS A 4 28.57 -5.57 15.76
C LYS A 4 28.73 -6.04 14.33
N LEU A 5 27.60 -6.30 13.66
CA LEU A 5 27.60 -6.59 12.23
C LEU A 5 28.34 -5.45 11.49
N PRO A 6 29.13 -5.79 10.47
CA PRO A 6 29.81 -4.78 9.67
C PRO A 6 28.79 -3.80 9.09
N ALA A 7 29.15 -2.51 9.06
CA ALA A 7 28.31 -1.51 8.41
C ALA A 7 28.01 -1.96 6.97
N ILE A 8 26.72 -2.10 6.65
CA ILE A 8 26.25 -2.72 5.40
C ILE A 8 26.67 -1.91 4.16
N HIS A 9 27.06 -0.65 4.32
CA HIS A 9 27.27 0.27 3.20
C HIS A 9 28.71 0.76 3.10
N ALA A 10 29.33 0.50 1.95
CA ALA A 10 30.54 1.20 1.51
C ALA A 10 30.25 2.70 1.38
N ALA A 11 31.26 3.55 1.58
CA ALA A 11 31.10 5.01 1.62
C ALA A 11 30.51 5.65 0.34
N SER A 12 30.47 4.92 -0.79
CA SER A 12 30.11 5.45 -2.12
C SER A 12 28.90 4.78 -2.81
N GLY A 13 28.11 3.96 -2.11
CA GLY A 13 26.94 3.28 -2.68
C GLY A 13 25.58 3.91 -2.30
N PRO A 14 24.49 3.62 -3.06
CA PRO A 14 23.14 3.92 -2.62
C PRO A 14 22.86 3.21 -1.30
N ARG A 15 22.41 3.96 -0.29
CA ARG A 15 22.08 3.41 1.02
C ARG A 15 20.64 2.91 1.01
N VAL A 16 20.48 1.63 1.34
CA VAL A 16 19.16 0.99 1.48
C VAL A 16 18.95 0.61 2.94
N GLY A 17 17.75 0.88 3.43
CA GLY A 17 17.27 0.39 4.71
C GLY A 17 15.82 -0.03 4.60
N CYS A 18 15.29 -0.66 5.64
CA CYS A 18 13.93 -1.14 5.64
C CYS A 18 13.23 -0.96 6.98
N ILE A 19 11.90 -0.94 6.90
CA ILE A 19 11.00 -0.95 8.04
C ILE A 19 10.09 -2.17 7.89
N THR A 20 10.11 -3.04 8.89
CA THR A 20 9.28 -4.25 8.95
C THR A 20 8.23 -4.08 10.02
N LEU A 21 6.97 -4.28 9.65
CA LEU A 21 5.86 -4.33 10.60
C LEU A 21 5.58 -5.80 10.95
N SER A 22 5.47 -6.13 12.22
CA SER A 22 5.24 -7.50 12.68
C SER A 22 4.17 -7.53 13.76
N ILE A 23 3.26 -8.49 13.61
CA ILE A 23 2.22 -8.77 14.60
C ILE A 23 2.76 -9.88 15.50
N GLY A 24 2.85 -9.61 16.80
CA GLY A 24 3.24 -10.62 17.77
C GLY A 24 2.36 -11.86 17.69
N ASN A 25 2.91 -13.03 18.01
CA ASN A 25 2.09 -14.24 18.13
C ASN A 25 1.05 -14.06 19.26
N VAL A 26 -0.07 -14.79 19.18
CA VAL A 26 -1.20 -14.80 20.14
C VAL A 26 -0.72 -14.91 21.59
N LEU A 27 0.37 -15.64 21.84
CA LEU A 27 0.95 -15.79 23.18
C LEU A 27 1.69 -14.56 23.69
N PHE A 28 2.26 -13.73 22.82
CA PHE A 28 3.12 -12.62 23.25
C PHE A 28 2.50 -11.24 23.06
N LEU A 29 1.39 -11.07 22.32
CA LEU A 29 0.61 -9.82 22.13
C LEU A 29 1.43 -8.54 21.80
N ILE A 30 2.74 -8.66 21.62
CA ILE A 30 3.65 -7.56 21.42
C ILE A 30 3.79 -7.36 19.91
N ASN A 31 3.28 -6.25 19.44
CA ASN A 31 3.58 -5.80 18.10
C ASN A 31 4.99 -5.24 18.04
N ARG A 32 5.60 -5.35 16.87
CA ARG A 32 6.97 -4.92 16.64
C ARG A 32 7.06 -4.13 15.35
N ILE A 33 7.71 -2.99 15.42
CA ILE A 33 8.19 -2.26 14.24
C ILE A 33 9.72 -2.36 14.31
N GLN A 34 10.31 -2.99 13.31
CA GLN A 34 11.76 -3.13 13.22
C GLN A 34 12.30 -2.20 12.14
N VAL A 35 13.35 -1.47 12.47
CA VAL A 35 14.10 -0.61 11.55
C VAL A 35 15.47 -1.21 11.34
N THR A 36 15.85 -1.51 10.09
CA THR A 36 17.13 -2.15 9.76
C THR A 36 17.86 -1.37 8.67
N GLY A 37 19.15 -1.09 8.87
CA GLY A 37 19.99 -0.43 7.86
C GLY A 37 19.69 1.07 7.64
N LEU A 38 18.90 1.69 8.52
CA LEU A 38 18.67 3.14 8.53
C LEU A 38 19.64 3.85 9.48
N PRO A 39 20.02 5.12 9.21
CA PRO A 39 20.89 5.89 10.08
C PRO A 39 20.19 6.23 11.42
N GLN A 40 20.98 6.35 12.49
CA GLN A 40 20.48 6.55 13.85
C GLN A 40 19.65 7.85 14.00
N GLU A 41 19.94 8.85 13.18
CA GLU A 41 19.18 10.11 13.12
C GLU A 41 17.70 9.93 12.74
N LEU A 42 17.31 8.81 12.12
CA LEU A 42 15.90 8.50 11.82
C LEU A 42 15.13 7.84 12.95
N ILE A 43 15.82 7.33 13.98
CA ILE A 43 15.16 6.59 15.06
C ILE A 43 14.19 7.50 15.83
N GLU A 44 14.58 8.73 16.15
CA GLU A 44 13.72 9.69 16.86
C GLU A 44 12.51 10.14 16.02
N PRO A 45 12.66 10.56 14.75
CA PRO A 45 11.52 10.83 13.88
C PRO A 45 10.54 9.65 13.74
N ILE A 46 11.05 8.42 13.61
CA ILE A 46 10.22 7.22 13.52
C ILE A 46 9.50 6.97 14.86
N ARG A 47 10.19 7.11 15.99
CA ARG A 47 9.62 7.04 17.34
C ARG A 47 8.46 8.01 17.52
N GLN A 48 8.60 9.24 17.03
CA GLN A 48 7.55 10.26 17.07
C GLN A 48 6.32 9.84 16.25
N CYS A 49 6.51 9.34 15.02
CA CYS A 49 5.40 8.84 14.19
C CYS A 49 4.64 7.68 14.84
N ILE A 50 5.38 6.75 15.46
CA ILE A 50 4.80 5.61 16.19
C ILE A 50 4.00 6.14 17.38
N THR A 51 4.59 7.00 18.20
CA THR A 51 3.96 7.47 19.43
C THR A 51 2.76 8.37 19.20
N SER A 52 2.77 9.21 18.16
CA SER A 52 1.63 10.05 17.78
C SER A 52 0.45 9.25 17.23
N THR A 53 0.69 8.06 16.69
CA THR A 53 -0.34 7.28 16.00
C THR A 53 -0.87 6.12 16.85
N LEU A 54 0.03 5.38 17.48
CA LEU A 54 -0.29 4.18 18.26
C LEU A 54 -0.25 4.40 19.77
N GLY A 55 0.38 5.48 20.24
CA GLY A 55 0.58 5.76 21.66
C GLY A 55 1.95 5.29 22.17
N PRO A 56 2.15 5.18 23.49
CA PRO A 56 3.47 4.99 24.08
C PRO A 56 4.14 3.67 23.66
N ILE A 57 5.43 3.75 23.36
CA ILE A 57 6.28 2.59 23.12
C ILE A 57 6.60 1.94 24.47
N GLN A 58 6.41 0.62 24.57
CA GLN A 58 6.68 -0.13 25.79
C GLN A 58 8.16 -0.44 25.97
N MET A 59 8.82 -0.79 24.86
CA MET A 59 10.19 -1.27 24.88
C MET A 59 10.86 -0.95 23.56
N GLU A 60 12.12 -0.57 23.66
CA GLU A 60 13.02 -0.39 22.53
C GLU A 60 14.23 -1.28 22.71
N LEU A 61 14.65 -1.94 21.62
CA LEU A 61 15.83 -2.80 21.63
C LEU A 61 16.69 -2.45 20.42
N ASP A 62 18.00 -2.38 20.62
CA ASP A 62 18.99 -2.29 19.55
C ASP A 62 19.72 -3.63 19.52
N ASP A 63 19.42 -4.46 18.53
CA ASP A 63 19.98 -5.80 18.41
C ASP A 63 20.25 -6.16 16.94
N PHE A 64 21.41 -6.77 16.70
CA PHE A 64 21.89 -7.16 15.37
C PHE A 64 21.80 -6.04 14.30
N GLY A 65 22.08 -4.79 14.68
CA GLY A 65 22.02 -3.65 13.76
C GLY A 65 20.62 -3.25 13.33
N ALA A 66 19.60 -3.68 14.08
CA ALA A 66 18.22 -3.29 13.92
C ALA A 66 17.68 -2.64 15.20
N HIS A 67 16.86 -1.60 15.03
CA HIS A 67 16.16 -0.94 16.12
C HIS A 67 14.70 -1.41 16.16
N ASP A 68 14.32 -2.06 17.25
CA ASP A 68 12.99 -2.59 17.47
C ASP A 68 12.17 -1.67 18.38
N PHE A 69 10.97 -1.31 17.94
CA PHE A 69 9.95 -0.68 18.75
C PHE A 69 8.86 -1.70 19.09
N ARG A 70 8.57 -1.87 20.37
CA ARG A 70 7.53 -2.78 20.89
C ARG A 70 6.44 -2.00 21.62
N PHE A 71 5.19 -2.38 21.42
CA PHE A 71 4.03 -1.65 21.96
C PHE A 71 2.91 -2.57 22.43
N GLN A 72 2.15 -2.10 23.43
CA GLN A 72 1.01 -2.80 24.00
C GLN A 72 -0.26 -2.52 23.20
N GLY A 73 -1.18 -3.47 23.22
CA GLY A 73 -2.40 -3.38 22.43
C GLY A 73 -2.14 -3.98 21.07
N GLY A 74 -2.47 -5.27 20.93
CA GLY A 74 -2.10 -6.04 19.76
C GLY A 74 -2.66 -5.42 18.48
N PHE A 75 -1.91 -5.50 17.38
CA PHE A 75 -2.46 -5.43 16.04
C PHE A 75 -3.52 -6.56 15.86
N GLN A 76 -3.53 -7.56 16.73
CA GLN A 76 -4.58 -8.56 16.83
C GLN A 76 -5.94 -8.01 17.29
N THR A 77 -6.02 -6.90 18.04
CA THR A 77 -7.32 -6.22 18.22
C THR A 77 -7.77 -5.56 16.92
N MET A 78 -6.86 -5.30 15.96
CA MET A 78 -7.25 -4.90 14.60
C MET A 78 -8.00 -5.98 13.85
N LEU A 79 -7.97 -7.26 14.25
CA LEU A 79 -8.75 -8.27 13.52
C LEU A 79 -10.26 -8.02 13.67
N ASN A 80 -10.70 -7.37 14.76
CA ASN A 80 -12.11 -7.14 15.05
C ASN A 80 -12.50 -5.66 15.25
N HIS A 81 -11.53 -4.77 15.50
CA HIS A 81 -11.79 -3.35 15.77
C HIS A 81 -11.41 -2.45 14.59
N THR A 82 -12.43 -1.85 13.97
CA THR A 82 -12.28 -0.90 12.84
C THR A 82 -11.36 0.28 13.15
N LYS A 83 -11.36 0.76 14.40
CA LYS A 83 -10.52 1.89 14.83
C LYS A 83 -9.03 1.58 14.78
N GLU A 84 -8.63 0.38 15.22
CA GLU A 84 -7.22 0.00 15.24
C GLU A 84 -6.70 -0.19 13.81
N ARG A 85 -7.49 -0.86 12.95
CA ARG A 85 -7.20 -0.98 11.50
C ARG A 85 -6.94 0.35 10.82
N ALA A 86 -7.67 1.38 11.21
CA ALA A 86 -7.48 2.74 10.71
C ALA A 86 -6.15 3.34 11.20
N LYS A 87 -5.84 3.20 12.50
CA LYS A 87 -4.55 3.64 13.07
C LYS A 87 -3.35 2.99 12.41
N SER A 88 -3.39 1.69 12.10
CA SER A 88 -2.26 1.04 11.41
C SER A 88 -2.01 1.59 10.02
N ARG A 89 -3.07 1.83 9.24
CA ARG A 89 -2.93 2.41 7.91
C ARG A 89 -2.44 3.85 7.98
N LYS A 90 -2.93 4.61 8.97
CA LYS A 90 -2.42 5.95 9.29
C LYS A 90 -0.93 5.89 9.67
N LEU A 91 -0.51 4.93 10.50
CA LEU A 91 0.90 4.75 10.84
C LEU A 91 1.74 4.47 9.60
N THR A 92 1.29 3.57 8.73
CA THR A 92 1.99 3.28 7.46
C THR A 92 2.16 4.56 6.64
N LEU A 93 1.10 5.37 6.50
CA LEU A 93 1.16 6.66 5.81
C LEU A 93 2.14 7.63 6.47
N GLU A 94 2.12 7.74 7.81
CA GLU A 94 3.03 8.60 8.58
C GLU A 94 4.48 8.15 8.46
N LEU A 95 4.76 6.86 8.43
CA LEU A 95 6.10 6.32 8.16
C LEU A 95 6.58 6.72 6.77
N PHE A 96 5.74 6.63 5.73
CA PHE A 96 6.12 7.11 4.39
C PHE A 96 6.46 8.59 4.36
N LYS A 97 5.63 9.43 5.01
CA LYS A 97 5.90 10.88 5.12
C LYS A 97 7.19 11.13 5.88
N CYS A 98 7.41 10.42 6.98
CA CYS A 98 8.64 10.53 7.78
C CYS A 98 9.87 10.20 6.94
N MET A 99 9.86 9.07 6.24
CA MET A 99 10.96 8.65 5.39
C MET A 99 11.23 9.67 4.27
N LEU A 100 10.19 10.10 3.55
CA LEU A 100 10.33 11.11 2.49
C LEU A 100 10.86 12.46 3.00
N LYS A 101 10.39 12.93 4.16
CA LYS A 101 10.84 14.19 4.78
C LYS A 101 12.34 14.19 5.07
N HIS A 102 12.89 13.01 5.38
CA HIS A 102 14.31 12.81 5.64
C HIS A 102 15.09 12.32 4.41
N GLY A 103 14.50 12.43 3.21
CA GLY A 103 15.17 12.10 1.96
C GLY A 103 15.28 10.62 1.66
N TRP A 104 14.43 9.79 2.26
CA TRP A 104 14.34 8.36 1.96
C TRP A 104 13.13 8.08 1.07
N THR A 105 13.40 7.58 -0.14
CA THR A 105 12.38 7.24 -1.13
C THR A 105 12.04 5.76 -1.05
N PHE A 106 10.75 5.44 -1.14
CA PHE A 106 10.30 4.05 -1.19
C PHE A 106 10.78 3.38 -2.47
N ILE A 107 11.26 2.15 -2.33
CA ILE A 107 11.64 1.28 -3.45
C ILE A 107 10.50 0.31 -3.73
N GLN A 108 10.19 -0.54 -2.76
CA GLN A 108 9.19 -1.59 -2.86
C GLN A 108 8.84 -2.14 -1.48
N ALA A 109 7.68 -2.79 -1.39
CA ALA A 109 7.30 -3.64 -0.28
C ALA A 109 7.50 -5.09 -0.70
N ALA A 110 7.94 -5.95 0.21
CA ALA A 110 8.03 -7.38 -0.04
C ALA A 110 7.51 -8.17 1.15
N PRO A 111 6.86 -9.32 0.92
CA PRO A 111 6.51 -10.23 2.00
C PRO A 111 7.75 -10.61 2.80
N THR A 112 7.68 -10.49 4.13
CA THR A 112 8.85 -10.80 4.96
C THR A 112 9.14 -12.31 4.94
N LEU A 113 10.40 -12.67 4.67
CA LEU A 113 10.88 -14.06 4.65
C LEU A 113 11.22 -14.57 6.06
N GLY A 114 10.25 -14.59 6.98
CA GLY A 114 10.44 -15.12 8.34
C GLY A 114 9.50 -16.29 8.64
N ARG A 115 10.01 -17.33 9.30
CA ARG A 115 9.26 -18.56 9.61
C ARG A 115 8.48 -18.52 10.93
N THR A 116 8.69 -17.51 11.78
CA THR A 116 8.35 -17.60 13.22
C THR A 116 7.34 -16.55 13.72
N VAL A 117 7.03 -15.52 12.93
CA VAL A 117 6.11 -14.45 13.31
C VAL A 117 5.21 -14.15 12.12
N ILE A 118 3.94 -13.78 12.38
CA ILE A 118 3.06 -13.24 11.35
C ILE A 118 3.59 -11.85 11.00
N GLN A 119 4.52 -11.81 10.06
CA GLN A 119 5.12 -10.58 9.58
C GLN A 119 4.24 -10.00 8.47
N LEU A 120 4.06 -8.69 8.51
CA LEU A 120 3.49 -7.94 7.40
C LEU A 120 4.59 -7.72 6.36
N ASP A 121 4.34 -6.87 5.37
CA ASP A 121 5.37 -6.51 4.41
C ASP A 121 6.55 -5.77 5.07
N THR A 122 7.76 -6.08 4.60
CA THR A 122 8.94 -5.24 4.78
C THR A 122 8.95 -4.16 3.71
N MET A 123 8.99 -2.90 4.14
CA MET A 123 9.10 -1.74 3.25
C MET A 123 10.57 -1.36 3.09
N PHE A 124 11.06 -1.32 1.86
CA PHE A 124 12.43 -0.93 1.52
C PHE A 124 12.49 0.53 1.06
N PHE A 125 13.51 1.24 1.53
CA PHE A 125 13.75 2.64 1.22
C PHE A 125 15.21 2.86 0.79
N GLU A 126 15.40 3.75 -0.17
CA GLU A 126 16.70 4.22 -0.64
C GLU A 126 16.90 5.66 -0.20
N GLN A 127 18.10 5.99 0.26
CA GLN A 127 18.46 7.38 0.49
C GLN A 127 18.60 8.10 -0.85
N SER A 128 17.73 9.07 -1.10
CA SER A 128 17.80 9.90 -2.28
C SER A 128 19.03 10.79 -2.23
N VAL A 129 19.88 10.69 -3.25
CA VAL A 129 21.10 11.50 -3.43
C VAL A 129 20.77 12.99 -3.57
N GLN A 130 19.52 13.35 -3.87
CA GLN A 130 19.12 14.71 -4.23
C GLN A 130 18.67 15.60 -3.06
N VAL A 131 18.68 15.11 -1.82
CA VAL A 131 18.34 15.97 -0.67
C VAL A 131 19.61 16.65 -0.17
N PRO A 132 19.70 18.00 -0.23
CA PRO A 132 20.84 18.71 0.32
C PRO A 132 20.98 18.37 1.80
N VAL A 133 22.20 18.06 2.24
CA VAL A 133 22.60 17.66 3.61
C VAL A 133 22.15 18.67 4.71
N GLN A 134 21.59 19.81 4.33
CA GLN A 134 21.16 20.90 5.20
C GLN A 134 19.71 21.39 4.96
N GLY A 135 18.94 20.75 4.08
CA GLY A 135 17.57 21.18 3.76
C GLY A 135 16.57 20.06 3.99
N GLN A 136 15.73 20.18 5.04
CA GLN A 136 14.54 19.34 5.16
C GLN A 136 13.71 19.47 3.88
N VAL A 137 13.29 18.33 3.31
CA VAL A 137 12.29 18.34 2.26
C VAL A 137 10.98 18.78 2.91
N VAL A 138 10.51 19.98 2.56
CA VAL A 138 9.20 20.47 2.99
C VAL A 138 8.15 19.68 2.21
N LEU A 139 7.71 18.57 2.77
CA LEU A 139 6.56 17.84 2.24
C LEU A 139 5.33 18.70 2.39
N ARG A 140 4.56 18.83 1.30
CA ARG A 140 3.24 19.45 1.38
C ARG A 140 2.28 18.50 2.09
N GLN A 141 1.34 19.04 2.85
CA GLN A 141 0.35 18.24 3.59
C GLN A 141 -0.49 17.35 2.65
N ASP A 142 -0.66 17.74 1.39
CA ASP A 142 -1.41 17.03 0.37
C ASP A 142 -0.55 16.11 -0.53
N GLU A 143 0.71 15.87 -0.17
CA GLU A 143 1.64 15.13 -1.01
C GLU A 143 1.39 13.61 -1.00
N LEU A 144 0.96 13.06 0.14
CA LEU A 144 0.68 11.64 0.31
C LEU A 144 -0.68 11.43 0.98
N PHE A 145 -1.43 10.43 0.51
CA PHE A 145 -2.61 9.91 1.18
C PHE A 145 -2.70 8.39 1.02
N ALA A 146 -3.60 7.75 1.76
CA ALA A 146 -3.81 6.31 1.64
C ALA A 146 -5.27 5.93 1.37
N ILE A 147 -5.46 4.81 0.66
CA ILE A 147 -6.74 4.11 0.51
C ILE A 147 -6.56 2.71 1.06
N GLY A 148 -7.35 2.38 2.08
CA GLY A 148 -7.41 1.05 2.66
C GLY A 148 -8.63 0.29 2.18
N PHE A 149 -8.44 -1.00 1.87
CA PHE A 149 -9.52 -1.94 1.60
C PHE A 149 -9.62 -2.93 2.76
N ASP A 150 -10.83 -3.12 3.28
CA ASP A 150 -11.11 -3.90 4.48
C ASP A 150 -12.13 -5.00 4.16
N ASN A 151 -11.95 -6.20 4.72
CA ASN A 151 -12.82 -7.37 4.56
C ASN A 151 -14.29 -7.19 4.97
N ARG A 152 -14.65 -6.10 5.64
CA ARG A 152 -16.05 -5.71 5.90
C ARG A 152 -16.60 -4.80 4.81
N ASP A 153 -16.05 -4.92 3.62
CA ASP A 153 -16.52 -4.24 2.42
C ASP A 153 -16.41 -2.74 2.53
N ARG A 154 -15.34 -2.28 3.17
CA ARG A 154 -15.08 -0.86 3.37
C ARG A 154 -13.91 -0.41 2.52
N VAL A 155 -14.11 0.70 1.83
CA VAL A 155 -13.04 1.50 1.21
C VAL A 155 -12.85 2.73 2.11
N ARG A 156 -11.67 2.85 2.71
CA ARG A 156 -11.34 3.95 3.63
C ARG A 156 -10.28 4.85 3.02
N ILE A 157 -10.54 6.15 2.99
CA ILE A 157 -9.67 7.17 2.41
C ILE A 157 -9.09 8.00 3.56
N ILE A 158 -7.78 7.93 3.74
CA ILE A 158 -7.08 8.46 4.90
C ILE A 158 -6.24 9.66 4.47
N GLU A 159 -6.52 10.82 5.08
CA GLU A 159 -5.79 12.09 4.88
C GLU A 159 -5.64 12.51 3.41
N ALA A 160 -6.67 12.21 2.62
CA ALA A 160 -6.70 12.61 1.22
C ALA A 160 -7.29 14.01 1.04
N PRO A 161 -6.87 14.75 -0.01
CA PRO A 161 -7.56 15.96 -0.43
C PRO A 161 -9.05 15.70 -0.73
N ASP A 162 -9.89 16.71 -0.51
CA ASP A 162 -11.36 16.63 -0.68
C ASP A 162 -11.81 16.13 -2.05
N VAL A 163 -10.98 16.32 -3.09
CA VAL A 163 -11.26 15.84 -4.46
C VAL A 163 -11.20 14.31 -4.60
N ILE A 164 -10.49 13.61 -3.71
CA ILE A 164 -10.26 12.16 -3.86
C ILE A 164 -11.52 11.34 -3.52
N ALA A 165 -12.27 11.71 -2.48
CA ALA A 165 -13.46 10.95 -2.09
C ALA A 165 -14.55 10.92 -3.18
N PRO A 166 -14.89 12.03 -3.87
CA PRO A 166 -15.78 12.00 -5.03
C PRO A 166 -15.30 11.08 -6.15
N LEU A 167 -13.99 11.06 -6.44
CA LEU A 167 -13.40 10.24 -7.51
C LEU A 167 -13.50 8.74 -7.21
N VAL A 168 -13.30 8.34 -5.95
CA VAL A 168 -13.49 6.95 -5.50
C VAL A 168 -14.96 6.56 -5.53
N ARG A 169 -15.86 7.45 -5.08
CA ARG A 169 -17.32 7.24 -5.15
C ARG A 169 -17.78 7.02 -6.59
N GLU A 170 -17.30 7.83 -7.53
CA GLU A 170 -17.61 7.69 -8.96
C GLU A 170 -17.18 6.31 -9.50
N ALA A 171 -15.97 5.86 -9.14
CA ALA A 171 -15.48 4.54 -9.53
C ALA A 171 -16.37 3.40 -8.98
N ILE A 172 -16.80 3.52 -7.71
CA ILE A 172 -17.73 2.58 -7.08
C ILE A 172 -19.06 2.55 -7.84
N HIS A 173 -19.68 3.71 -8.09
CA HIS A 173 -20.94 3.77 -8.84
C HIS A 173 -20.81 3.17 -10.24
N LYS A 174 -19.68 3.35 -10.90
CA LYS A 174 -19.50 2.88 -12.27
C LYS A 174 -19.34 1.36 -12.38
N HIS A 175 -18.62 0.74 -11.44
CA HIS A 175 -18.19 -0.66 -11.57
C HIS A 175 -18.67 -1.59 -10.46
N TRP A 176 -19.40 -1.07 -9.46
CA TRP A 176 -19.96 -1.85 -8.36
C TRP A 176 -21.44 -1.51 -8.15
N ASP A 177 -22.33 -2.19 -8.88
CA ASP A 177 -23.80 -2.12 -8.75
C ASP A 177 -24.44 -0.72 -8.78
N GLY A 178 -23.82 0.28 -9.41
CA GLY A 178 -24.42 1.60 -9.55
C GLY A 178 -24.48 2.40 -8.23
N GLU A 179 -25.48 3.26 -8.10
CA GLU A 179 -25.78 3.95 -6.84
C GLU A 179 -26.18 2.99 -5.71
N ALA A 180 -26.63 1.78 -6.04
CA ALA A 180 -26.97 0.76 -5.05
C ALA A 180 -25.74 0.05 -4.46
N GLY A 181 -24.54 0.30 -5.02
CA GLY A 181 -23.29 -0.29 -4.57
C GLY A 181 -22.78 0.22 -3.23
N ILE A 182 -23.13 1.45 -2.85
CA ILE A 182 -22.74 2.04 -1.56
C ILE A 182 -23.88 1.85 -0.57
N LEU A 183 -23.63 1.06 0.47
CA LEU A 183 -24.53 0.87 1.60
C LEU A 183 -24.51 2.10 2.53
N ASN A 184 -23.32 2.63 2.82
CA ASN A 184 -23.14 3.78 3.71
C ASN A 184 -21.90 4.60 3.31
N ALA A 185 -21.95 5.91 3.54
CA ALA A 185 -20.81 6.81 3.45
C ALA A 185 -20.72 7.62 4.75
N SER A 186 -19.60 7.52 5.45
CA SER A 186 -19.43 8.15 6.77
C SER A 186 -18.03 8.69 6.97
N LEU A 187 -17.90 9.63 7.90
CA LEU A 187 -16.60 10.02 8.43
C LEU A 187 -16.16 8.99 9.49
N GLY A 188 -14.98 8.41 9.30
CA GLY A 188 -14.33 7.48 10.22
C GLY A 188 -13.79 8.17 11.46
N ALA A 189 -13.31 7.37 12.41
CA ALA A 189 -12.81 7.87 13.70
C ALA A 189 -11.48 8.64 13.61
N ASP A 190 -10.81 8.57 12.46
CA ASP A 190 -9.51 9.13 12.12
C ASP A 190 -9.62 10.22 11.05
N ASP A 191 -10.78 10.87 10.96
CA ASP A 191 -11.15 11.84 9.90
C ASP A 191 -11.07 11.24 8.48
N SER A 192 -11.07 9.92 8.37
CA SER A 192 -11.09 9.23 7.08
C SER A 192 -12.48 9.24 6.46
N VAL A 193 -12.57 9.29 5.14
CA VAL A 193 -13.85 9.05 4.45
C VAL A 193 -14.01 7.56 4.21
N GLU A 194 -15.11 6.98 4.66
CA GLU A 194 -15.37 5.55 4.52
C GLU A 194 -16.61 5.29 3.65
N PHE A 195 -16.46 4.42 2.66
CA PHE A 195 -17.54 3.85 1.89
C PHE A 195 -17.74 2.39 2.26
N GLN A 196 -18.88 2.03 2.82
CA GLN A 196 -19.29 0.65 3.01
C GLN A 196 -20.05 0.19 1.76
N LEU A 197 -19.55 -0.87 1.13
CA LEU A 197 -20.07 -1.44 -0.10
C LEU A 197 -21.11 -2.53 0.20
N LYS A 198 -22.04 -2.72 -0.72
CA LYS A 198 -23.05 -3.78 -0.66
C LYS A 198 -22.49 -5.09 -1.26
N ALA A 199 -23.10 -6.23 -0.90
CA ALA A 199 -22.89 -7.56 -1.50
C ALA A 199 -21.51 -8.21 -1.28
N ASN A 200 -20.77 -7.69 -0.32
CA ASN A 200 -19.51 -8.21 0.15
C ASN A 200 -18.40 -8.42 -0.91
N PRO A 201 -18.00 -7.38 -1.68
CA PRO A 201 -17.02 -7.45 -2.76
C PRO A 201 -15.73 -8.20 -2.43
N PHE A 202 -15.23 -8.03 -1.21
CA PHE A 202 -13.88 -8.49 -0.86
C PHE A 202 -13.85 -9.91 -0.31
N VAL A 203 -15.02 -10.51 -0.07
CA VAL A 203 -15.16 -11.87 0.48
C VAL A 203 -15.79 -12.82 -0.55
N ASN A 204 -16.59 -12.30 -1.48
CA ASN A 204 -17.30 -13.12 -2.46
C ASN A 204 -16.47 -13.34 -3.74
N PHE A 205 -15.68 -14.41 -3.75
CA PHE A 205 -14.76 -14.79 -4.83
C PHE A 205 -15.40 -15.42 -6.08
N SER A 206 -16.59 -14.98 -6.48
CA SER A 206 -17.13 -15.40 -7.78
C SER A 206 -16.29 -14.82 -8.92
N LEU A 207 -16.27 -15.48 -10.08
CA LEU A 207 -15.55 -14.99 -11.27
C LEU A 207 -16.08 -13.60 -11.68
N GLU A 208 -17.39 -13.42 -11.69
CA GLU A 208 -18.04 -12.14 -12.01
C GLU A 208 -17.60 -11.02 -11.05
N ASN A 209 -17.64 -11.29 -9.74
CA ASN A 209 -17.23 -10.31 -8.73
C ASN A 209 -15.75 -9.99 -8.84
N SER A 210 -14.91 -10.98 -9.13
CA SER A 210 -13.47 -10.78 -9.31
C SER A 210 -13.19 -9.83 -10.47
N VAL A 211 -13.89 -9.98 -11.60
CA VAL A 211 -13.78 -9.07 -12.76
C VAL A 211 -14.29 -7.67 -12.41
N LYS A 212 -15.47 -7.54 -11.78
CA LYS A 212 -16.01 -6.25 -11.34
C LYS A 212 -15.06 -5.54 -10.38
N LEU A 213 -14.47 -6.28 -9.45
CA LEU A 213 -13.50 -5.76 -8.49
C LEU A 213 -12.24 -5.26 -9.18
N GLN A 214 -11.69 -6.02 -10.14
CA GLN A 214 -10.54 -5.58 -10.93
C GLN A 214 -10.84 -4.29 -11.71
N LEU A 215 -12.03 -4.18 -12.31
CA LEU A 215 -12.47 -2.97 -13.02
C LEU A 215 -12.64 -1.78 -12.07
N LEU A 216 -13.25 -1.99 -10.90
CA LEU A 216 -13.36 -0.98 -9.83
C LEU A 216 -11.98 -0.47 -9.41
N MET A 217 -11.06 -1.38 -9.10
CA MET A 217 -9.69 -1.07 -8.71
C MET A 217 -8.95 -0.26 -9.78
N GLY A 218 -9.04 -0.70 -11.04
CA GLY A 218 -8.46 0.03 -12.18
C GLY A 218 -9.06 1.42 -12.36
N GLN A 219 -10.38 1.57 -12.18
CA GLN A 219 -11.07 2.85 -12.30
C GLN A 219 -10.70 3.81 -11.15
N ILE A 220 -10.54 3.32 -9.92
CA ILE A 220 -10.06 4.13 -8.78
C ILE A 220 -8.70 4.73 -9.14
N ILE A 221 -7.75 3.92 -9.62
CA ILE A 221 -6.41 4.39 -10.02
C ILE A 221 -6.51 5.40 -11.17
N ALA A 222 -7.33 5.12 -12.19
CA ALA A 222 -7.51 6.01 -13.34
C ALA A 222 -8.09 7.37 -12.92
N ASN A 223 -9.09 7.38 -12.04
CA ASN A 223 -9.71 8.61 -11.54
C ASN A 223 -8.72 9.42 -10.69
N ILE A 224 -7.99 8.78 -9.77
CA ILE A 224 -7.01 9.45 -8.93
C ILE A 224 -5.86 10.06 -9.76
N LYS A 225 -5.51 9.43 -10.89
CA LYS A 225 -4.54 9.96 -11.84
C LYS A 225 -4.98 11.28 -12.47
N THR A 226 -6.28 11.51 -12.67
CA THR A 226 -6.78 12.81 -13.19
C THR A 226 -6.62 13.94 -12.17
N ALA A 227 -6.56 13.61 -10.88
CA ALA A 227 -6.20 14.54 -9.80
C ALA A 227 -4.68 14.71 -9.63
N ASN A 228 -3.88 14.21 -10.58
CA ASN A 228 -2.41 14.30 -10.58
C ASN A 228 -1.76 13.58 -9.39
N TYR A 229 -2.29 12.42 -9.03
CA TYR A 229 -1.68 11.49 -8.07
C TYR A 229 -1.32 10.17 -8.77
N LYS A 230 -0.25 9.52 -8.31
CA LYS A 230 0.15 8.18 -8.77
C LYS A 230 0.14 7.20 -7.60
N LEU A 231 -0.18 5.95 -7.89
CA LEU A 231 0.01 4.86 -6.93
C LEU A 231 1.51 4.79 -6.60
N TYR A 232 1.84 4.96 -5.33
CA TYR A 232 3.21 5.05 -4.82
C TYR A 232 3.64 3.77 -4.12
N ALA A 233 2.77 3.16 -3.32
CA ALA A 233 3.00 1.88 -2.68
C ALA A 233 1.71 1.07 -2.57
N MET A 234 1.84 -0.25 -2.56
CA MET A 234 0.80 -1.18 -2.14
C MET A 234 1.40 -2.03 -1.03
N ILE A 235 0.75 -2.06 0.13
CA ILE A 235 1.21 -2.78 1.31
C ILE A 235 0.11 -3.70 1.79
N ASP A 236 0.45 -4.97 1.94
CA ASP A 236 -0.38 -5.89 2.69
C ASP A 236 -0.23 -5.59 4.19
N SER A 237 -1.35 -5.24 4.81
CA SER A 237 -1.38 -4.72 6.18
C SER A 237 -1.84 -5.76 7.20
N ILE A 238 -2.26 -6.98 6.80
CA ILE A 238 -2.72 -8.01 7.75
C ILE A 238 -2.29 -9.43 7.35
N GLY A 239 -1.80 -10.19 8.32
CA GLY A 239 -1.34 -11.55 8.14
C GLY A 239 -2.42 -12.64 8.01
N VAL A 240 -1.95 -13.77 7.52
CA VAL A 240 -2.63 -14.86 6.79
C VAL A 240 -3.82 -15.57 7.50
N HIS A 241 -4.18 -15.26 8.75
CA HIS A 241 -4.85 -16.28 9.59
C HIS A 241 -6.28 -16.07 10.10
N SER A 242 -7.06 -15.05 9.70
CA SER A 242 -8.52 -15.11 9.98
C SER A 242 -9.40 -14.11 9.26
N ASN A 243 -8.85 -13.00 8.78
CA ASN A 243 -9.62 -12.07 7.96
C ASN A 243 -8.65 -11.14 7.23
N PRO A 244 -8.32 -11.40 5.94
CA PRO A 244 -7.35 -10.56 5.24
C PRO A 244 -7.98 -9.18 5.05
N ASP A 245 -7.45 -8.15 5.71
CA ASP A 245 -7.53 -6.83 5.08
C ASP A 245 -6.74 -6.95 3.78
N LEU A 246 -7.28 -6.44 2.68
CA LEU A 246 -6.73 -6.74 1.37
C LEU A 246 -5.40 -6.04 1.13
N ALA A 247 -5.40 -4.71 1.18
CA ALA A 247 -4.24 -3.89 0.91
C ALA A 247 -4.47 -2.46 1.39
N THR A 248 -3.37 -1.78 1.66
CA THR A 248 -3.30 -0.33 1.78
C THR A 248 -2.54 0.23 0.60
N TRP A 249 -3.20 1.07 -0.17
CA TRP A 249 -2.62 1.79 -1.30
C TRP A 249 -2.22 3.17 -0.85
N VAL A 250 -0.96 3.53 -1.05
CA VAL A 250 -0.46 4.89 -0.80
C VAL A 250 -0.34 5.59 -2.14
N PHE A 251 -0.87 6.79 -2.24
CA PHE A 251 -0.80 7.63 -3.43
C PHE A 251 0.07 8.84 -3.15
N ARG A 252 0.89 9.21 -4.13
CA ARG A 252 1.75 10.40 -4.08
C ARG A 252 1.39 11.38 -5.17
N LYS A 253 1.35 12.66 -4.82
CA LYS A 253 1.17 13.74 -5.79
C LYS A 253 2.29 13.65 -6.83
N HIS A 254 1.90 13.67 -8.09
CA HIS A 254 2.82 13.56 -9.21
C HIS A 254 3.27 14.96 -9.60
N ASP A 255 4.50 15.36 -9.28
CA ASP A 255 4.99 16.68 -9.69
C ASP A 255 5.28 16.71 -11.20
N THR A 256 4.23 17.01 -11.96
CA THR A 256 4.25 17.12 -13.43
C THR A 256 5.22 18.20 -13.90
N LEU A 257 5.40 19.27 -13.13
CA LEU A 257 6.32 20.37 -13.44
C LEU A 257 7.79 19.93 -13.34
N ALA A 258 8.16 19.21 -12.28
CA ALA A 258 9.53 18.69 -12.13
C ALA A 258 9.91 17.72 -13.25
N ILE A 259 8.94 16.92 -13.72
CA ILE A 259 9.14 16.03 -14.87
C ILE A 259 9.25 16.84 -16.16
N ALA A 260 8.36 17.81 -16.40
CA ALA A 260 8.44 18.65 -17.59
C ALA A 260 9.77 19.42 -17.67
N GLU A 261 10.30 19.88 -16.54
CA GLU A 261 11.61 20.52 -16.44
C GLU A 261 12.77 19.53 -16.65
N ALA A 262 12.71 18.34 -16.05
CA ALA A 262 13.69 17.28 -16.29
C ALA A 262 13.70 16.81 -17.75
N THR A 263 12.53 16.68 -18.37
CA THR A 263 12.38 16.35 -19.80
C THR A 263 12.94 17.47 -20.67
N LYS A 264 12.66 18.75 -20.36
CA LYS A 264 13.25 19.90 -21.08
C LYS A 264 14.78 19.94 -20.96
N LYS A 265 15.34 19.60 -19.79
CA LYS A 265 16.79 19.59 -19.55
C LYS A 265 17.49 18.47 -20.31
N ASN A 266 16.88 17.28 -20.37
CA ASN A 266 17.39 16.14 -21.14
C ASN A 266 17.14 16.26 -22.66
N TRP A 267 16.17 17.08 -23.09
CA TRP A 267 15.84 17.28 -24.51
C TRP A 267 16.75 18.32 -25.20
N ARG A 268 17.53 19.12 -24.47
CA ARG A 268 18.58 19.95 -25.11
C ARG A 268 19.54 19.00 -25.81
N SER A 269 19.41 18.95 -27.13
CA SER A 269 20.04 17.95 -28.00
C SER A 269 21.54 17.89 -27.75
N PRO A 270 22.17 16.71 -27.93
CA PRO A 270 23.62 16.63 -28.02
C PRO A 270 24.03 17.62 -29.12
N GLN A 271 24.62 18.76 -28.74
CA GLN A 271 25.31 19.58 -29.72
C GLN A 271 26.35 18.65 -30.34
N SER A 272 26.26 18.53 -31.65
CA SER A 272 27.13 17.73 -32.49
C SER A 272 28.59 18.05 -32.21
N GLU A 273 29.21 17.37 -31.25
CA GLU A 273 30.65 17.14 -31.25
C GLU A 273 30.95 16.13 -32.36
N THR A 274 30.86 16.63 -33.59
CA THR A 274 31.51 16.03 -34.75
C THR A 274 33.01 16.24 -34.59
N LYS A 275 33.63 15.48 -33.68
CA LYS A 275 35.06 15.19 -33.78
C LYS A 275 35.21 13.91 -34.59
N SER A 276 35.42 14.12 -35.88
CA SER A 276 35.91 13.13 -36.82
C SER A 276 37.11 12.38 -36.22
N ASN A 277 36.95 11.09 -35.95
CA ASN A 277 38.09 10.18 -35.88
C ASN A 277 37.75 8.88 -36.60
N THR A 278 38.02 8.93 -37.90
CA THR A 278 38.00 7.80 -38.82
C THR A 278 39.23 6.95 -38.56
N SER A 279 39.06 5.70 -38.11
CA SER A 279 39.99 4.58 -38.35
C SER A 279 39.31 3.27 -37.93
N ARG A 280 38.69 2.54 -38.88
CA ARG A 280 39.18 1.24 -39.41
C ARG A 280 39.66 0.29 -38.29
N THR A 281 38.99 -0.83 -38.06
CA THR A 281 39.22 -2.03 -38.90
C THR A 281 38.18 -3.14 -38.65
N ASN A 282 37.89 -3.86 -39.73
CA ASN A 282 37.15 -5.10 -39.87
C ASN A 282 37.51 -6.21 -38.86
N LYS A 283 36.51 -7.01 -38.43
CA LYS A 283 36.59 -8.48 -38.58
C LYS A 283 35.23 -9.19 -38.52
N LYS A 284 34.94 -9.89 -39.63
CA LYS A 284 33.90 -10.90 -39.86
C LYS A 284 34.02 -12.12 -38.93
N ARG A 285 32.86 -12.69 -38.54
CA ARG A 285 32.52 -14.13 -38.34
C ARG A 285 31.07 -14.14 -37.81
N ASN A 286 30.01 -14.50 -38.53
CA ASN A 286 29.63 -15.68 -39.34
C ASN A 286 29.58 -17.02 -38.59
N ARG A 287 28.45 -17.73 -38.82
CA ARG A 287 27.94 -19.02 -38.27
C ARG A 287 27.07 -18.85 -37.01
N GLY A 288 25.78 -19.22 -36.96
CA GLY A 288 24.98 -20.13 -37.77
C GLY A 288 24.71 -21.42 -36.99
N CYS A 289 23.48 -21.60 -36.46
CA CYS A 289 22.88 -22.90 -36.20
C CYS A 289 21.36 -22.76 -36.00
N LYS A 290 20.62 -23.58 -36.76
CA LYS A 290 19.15 -23.76 -36.77
C LYS A 290 18.73 -24.82 -35.73
N PRO A 291 17.42 -24.96 -35.45
CA PRO A 291 16.89 -25.64 -34.28
C PRO A 291 16.61 -27.13 -34.49
N ALA A 292 16.45 -27.88 -33.39
CA ALA A 292 15.88 -29.23 -33.38
C ALA A 292 14.46 -29.21 -32.77
N PRO A 293 13.50 -29.97 -33.34
CA PRO A 293 12.17 -30.16 -32.76
C PRO A 293 12.09 -31.49 -31.99
N THR A 294 11.30 -31.53 -30.91
CA THR A 294 10.91 -32.79 -30.28
C THR A 294 9.39 -32.84 -30.15
N LYS A 295 8.80 -33.84 -30.81
CA LYS A 295 7.40 -34.26 -30.74
C LYS A 295 7.18 -35.17 -29.52
N SER A 296 5.91 -35.62 -29.42
CA SER A 296 5.37 -36.80 -28.72
C SER A 296 5.12 -36.65 -27.22
N GLN A 297 4.06 -37.18 -26.63
CA GLN A 297 2.83 -37.87 -27.07
C GLN A 297 1.90 -37.90 -25.81
N VAL A 298 0.58 -37.77 -25.99
CA VAL A 298 -0.43 -38.79 -25.62
C VAL A 298 -0.39 -39.25 -24.16
N GLU A 299 -1.41 -38.89 -23.39
CA GLU A 299 -2.21 -39.87 -22.64
C GLU A 299 -3.61 -39.29 -22.39
N GLN A 300 -4.60 -39.95 -23.00
CA GLN A 300 -6.00 -39.92 -22.62
C GLN A 300 -6.13 -40.79 -21.38
N ASP A 301 -6.87 -40.34 -20.38
CA ASP A 301 -7.58 -41.27 -19.51
C ASP A 301 -8.99 -40.75 -19.22
N ASP A 302 -9.91 -41.66 -19.47
CA ASP A 302 -11.35 -41.55 -19.49
C ASP A 302 -11.87 -42.40 -18.32
N SER A 303 -12.58 -41.79 -17.38
CA SER A 303 -13.52 -42.42 -16.43
C SER A 303 -14.03 -41.32 -15.49
N GLY A 304 -15.31 -41.01 -15.39
CA GLY A 304 -16.46 -41.89 -15.42
C GLY A 304 -16.87 -42.21 -13.99
N SER A 305 -17.67 -41.36 -13.34
CA SER A 305 -18.63 -41.82 -12.33
C SER A 305 -19.70 -40.76 -12.01
N LYS A 306 -20.94 -41.15 -12.32
CA LYS A 306 -22.18 -40.59 -11.80
C LYS A 306 -22.21 -40.74 -10.28
N LEU A 307 -22.64 -39.71 -9.56
CA LEU A 307 -23.34 -39.90 -8.30
C LEU A 307 -24.44 -38.84 -8.14
N GLU A 308 -25.62 -39.33 -8.44
CA GLU A 308 -26.94 -38.80 -8.14
C GLU A 308 -27.20 -39.03 -6.64
N GLN A 309 -27.51 -37.98 -5.87
CA GLN A 309 -28.26 -38.12 -4.63
C GLN A 309 -28.95 -36.81 -4.25
N ALA A 310 -30.28 -36.89 -4.26
CA ALA A 310 -31.22 -35.86 -3.85
C ALA A 310 -31.13 -35.55 -2.35
N ARG A 311 -31.39 -34.29 -1.98
CA ARG A 311 -31.73 -33.90 -0.61
C ARG A 311 -32.89 -32.90 -0.57
N PRO A 312 -33.68 -32.92 0.52
CA PRO A 312 -35.03 -32.38 0.56
C PRO A 312 -35.09 -30.89 0.88
N LYS A 313 -36.21 -30.28 0.45
CA LYS A 313 -36.63 -28.90 0.71
C LYS A 313 -36.85 -28.69 2.21
N SER A 314 -36.16 -27.72 2.81
CA SER A 314 -36.51 -27.14 4.11
C SER A 314 -37.20 -25.79 3.90
N SER A 315 -38.34 -25.63 4.57
CA SER A 315 -39.17 -24.44 4.63
C SER A 315 -38.53 -23.36 5.50
N ALA A 316 -38.44 -22.14 4.98
CA ALA A 316 -38.05 -20.94 5.75
C ALA A 316 -39.29 -20.21 6.28
N PRO A 317 -39.25 -19.62 7.50
CA PRO A 317 -40.28 -18.73 7.99
C PRO A 317 -40.08 -17.29 7.47
N GLN A 318 -41.18 -16.66 7.09
CA GLN A 318 -41.27 -15.23 6.76
C GLN A 318 -41.06 -14.39 8.03
N SER A 319 -40.16 -13.42 7.98
CA SER A 319 -40.04 -12.35 8.97
C SER A 319 -40.29 -11.00 8.31
N ASP A 320 -41.38 -10.36 8.71
CA ASP A 320 -41.71 -8.98 8.38
C ASP A 320 -40.72 -8.03 9.06
N THR A 321 -40.16 -7.09 8.30
CA THR A 321 -39.46 -5.92 8.85
C THR A 321 -39.96 -4.62 8.22
N PRO A 322 -40.05 -3.51 8.98
CA PRO A 322 -40.67 -2.28 8.52
C PRO A 322 -39.70 -1.43 7.68
N LYS A 323 -40.25 -0.74 6.69
CA LYS A 323 -39.59 0.27 5.87
C LYS A 323 -39.08 1.43 6.74
N SER A 324 -37.77 1.67 6.75
CA SER A 324 -37.18 2.88 7.30
C SER A 324 -36.96 3.93 6.19
N GLU A 325 -37.43 5.15 6.47
CA GLU A 325 -37.28 6.33 5.61
C GLU A 325 -35.81 6.71 5.41
N LYS A 326 -35.40 6.90 4.16
CA LYS A 326 -34.10 7.48 3.80
C LYS A 326 -34.17 9.00 3.94
N LYS A 327 -33.57 9.56 5.00
CA LYS A 327 -33.26 10.99 5.08
C LYS A 327 -32.00 11.28 4.28
N GLY A 328 -32.11 12.17 3.29
CA GLY A 328 -30.98 12.64 2.49
C GLY A 328 -29.95 13.37 3.35
N PHE A 329 -28.69 12.95 3.25
CA PHE A 329 -27.57 13.53 3.98
C PHE A 329 -26.88 14.59 3.10
N SER A 330 -26.96 15.86 3.48
CA SER A 330 -26.23 16.96 2.84
C SER A 330 -24.91 17.22 3.58
N TRP A 331 -23.82 17.34 2.84
CA TRP A 331 -22.49 17.63 3.39
C TRP A 331 -22.41 19.06 3.97
N PRO A 332 -21.85 19.25 5.17
CA PRO A 332 -21.47 20.59 5.62
C PRO A 332 -20.24 21.06 4.85
N SER A 333 -20.41 22.14 4.08
CA SER A 333 -19.32 22.91 3.49
C SER A 333 -18.36 23.35 4.60
N SER A 334 -17.08 22.98 4.50
CA SER A 334 -16.03 23.37 5.43
C SER A 334 -15.88 24.90 5.44
N LYS A 335 -16.32 25.55 6.52
CA LYS A 335 -15.92 26.93 6.82
C LYS A 335 -14.52 26.90 7.43
N THR A 336 -13.62 27.59 6.77
CA THR A 336 -12.27 27.94 7.20
C THR A 336 -12.28 28.45 8.64
N ARG A 337 -11.59 27.75 9.54
CA ARG A 337 -11.37 28.22 10.92
C ARG A 337 -10.02 28.91 10.98
N GLU A 338 -10.00 30.20 10.65
CA GLU A 338 -8.91 31.08 11.05
C GLU A 338 -8.87 31.11 12.59
N LYS A 339 -7.74 30.69 13.16
CA LYS A 339 -7.41 31.02 14.55
C LYS A 339 -6.34 32.09 14.51
N SER A 340 -6.75 33.29 14.90
CA SER A 340 -5.89 34.37 15.35
C SER A 340 -5.10 33.96 16.60
N LEU A 341 -3.80 34.31 16.56
CA LEU A 341 -2.77 34.46 17.60
C LEU A 341 -3.06 33.93 19.01
#